data_AF-A0A952XP50-F1
#
_entry.id   AF-A0A952XP50-F1
#
_cell.length_a   1.000
_cell.length_b   1.000
_cell.length_c   1.000
_cell.angle_alpha   90.00
_cell.angle_beta   90.00
_cell.angle_gamma   90.00
#
_symmetry.space_group_name_H-M   'P 1'
#
loop_
_entity.id
_entity.type
_entity.pdbx_description
1 polymer ?
#
loop_
_entity_poly.entity_id
_entity_poly.type
_entity_poly.pdbx_seq_one_letter_code
_entity_poly.pdbx_strand_id
1 'polypeptide(L)'
;MKPQILTANRLRDGIVVFFTRDGGWSERIDDSRMSDDEASRAEMVAAGERAAAAGIVVGPYLIDAAVSGEHIRADRLRERIRAAGPTAGSEQSLKYV
;
A
#
# COMPACT_ATOMS: atom_id res chain seq x y z
N MET A 1 -16.25 5.15 9.95
CA MET A 1 -14.82 4.89 9.69
C MET A 1 -14.66 4.61 8.21
N LYS A 2 -13.57 5.06 7.59
CA LYS A 2 -13.26 4.69 6.20
C LYS A 2 -12.49 3.37 6.22
N PRO A 3 -12.72 2.47 5.25
CA PRO A 3 -11.94 1.25 5.18
C PRO A 3 -10.48 1.60 4.91
N GLN A 4 -9.59 0.83 5.50
CA GLN A 4 -8.15 1.00 5.34
C GLN A 4 -7.53 -0.22 4.68
N ILE A 5 -6.42 -0.02 4.00
CA ILE A 5 -5.59 -1.10 3.44
C ILE A 5 -4.17 -0.95 3.97
N LEU A 6 -3.39 -2.02 3.98
CA LEU A 6 -1.99 -2.01 4.39
C LEU A 6 -1.09 -1.93 3.17
N THR A 7 -0.18 -0.96 3.18
CA THR A 7 0.81 -0.77 2.12
C THR A 7 2.23 -0.77 2.70
N ALA A 8 3.21 -1.17 1.89
CA ALA A 8 4.62 -1.17 2.23
C ALA A 8 5.49 -1.12 0.96
N ASN A 9 6.80 -0.97 1.13
CA ASN A 9 7.75 -1.19 0.02
C ASN A 9 8.34 -2.60 0.16
N ARG A 10 8.35 -3.38 -0.92
CA ARG A 10 8.98 -4.71 -0.94
C ARG A 10 10.49 -4.57 -0.84
N LEU A 11 11.13 -5.33 0.05
CA LEU A 11 12.55 -5.11 0.36
C LEU A 11 13.47 -5.40 -0.84
N ARG A 12 13.14 -6.42 -1.66
CA ARG A 12 14.01 -6.90 -2.75
C ARG A 12 14.21 -5.91 -3.89
N ASP A 13 13.23 -5.03 -4.15
CA ASP A 13 13.18 -4.18 -5.34
C ASP A 13 12.56 -2.79 -5.10
N GLY A 14 12.09 -2.51 -3.88
CA GLY A 14 11.56 -1.20 -3.49
C GLY A 14 10.16 -0.89 -4.02
N ILE A 15 9.51 -1.81 -4.72
CA ILE A 15 8.18 -1.59 -5.31
C ILE A 15 7.13 -1.49 -4.20
N VAL A 16 6.14 -0.61 -4.39
CA VAL A 16 5.00 -0.48 -3.49
C VAL A 16 4.11 -1.72 -3.63
N VAL A 17 3.81 -2.36 -2.50
CA VAL A 17 2.97 -3.55 -2.42
C VAL A 17 1.88 -3.37 -1.37
N PHE A 18 0.75 -4.04 -1.59
CA PHE A 18 -0.43 -4.01 -0.75
C PHE A 18 -0.72 -5.39 -0.19
N PHE A 19 -1.14 -5.45 1.07
CA PHE A 19 -1.46 -6.71 1.75
C PHE A 19 -2.75 -7.30 1.20
N THR A 20 -2.71 -8.55 0.76
CA THR A 20 -3.83 -9.19 0.07
C THR A 20 -4.77 -9.91 1.02
N ARG A 21 -5.97 -10.24 0.52
CA ARG A 21 -6.97 -11.05 1.24
C ARG A 21 -6.44 -12.43 1.63
N ASP A 22 -5.52 -12.98 0.83
CA ASP A 22 -4.90 -14.30 1.04
C ASP A 22 -3.71 -14.26 2.01
N GLY A 23 -3.40 -13.09 2.60
CA GLY A 23 -2.30 -12.94 3.55
C GLY A 23 -0.92 -12.75 2.90
N GLY A 24 -0.87 -12.42 1.62
CA GLY A 24 0.34 -12.14 0.86
C GLY A 24 0.52 -10.66 0.55
N TRP A 25 1.33 -10.36 -0.47
CA TRP A 25 1.60 -9.02 -0.95
C TRP A 25 1.44 -8.97 -2.48
N SER A 26 0.68 -7.98 -2.98
CA SER A 26 0.47 -7.75 -4.42
C SER A 26 0.89 -6.33 -4.80
N GLU A 27 1.31 -6.15 -6.04
CA GLU A 27 1.56 -4.83 -6.63
C GLU A 27 0.26 -4.14 -7.05
N ARG A 28 -0.85 -4.89 -7.07
CA ARG A 28 -2.18 -4.40 -7.44
C ARG A 28 -2.96 -4.01 -6.19
N ILE A 29 -3.38 -2.75 -6.14
CA ILE A 29 -4.22 -2.24 -5.05
C ILE A 29 -5.58 -2.94 -4.98
N ASP A 30 -6.12 -3.41 -6.10
CA ASP A 30 -7.42 -4.10 -6.14
C ASP A 30 -7.41 -5.45 -5.40
N ASP A 31 -6.24 -6.06 -5.21
CA ASP A 31 -6.10 -7.32 -4.47
C ASP A 31 -6.07 -7.12 -2.95
N SER A 32 -6.13 -5.86 -2.50
CA SER A 32 -5.94 -5.50 -1.10
C SER A 32 -7.03 -6.08 -0.20
N ARG A 33 -6.62 -6.52 0.98
CA ARG A 33 -7.52 -6.72 2.11
C ARG A 33 -7.94 -5.36 2.65
N MET A 34 -9.25 -5.15 2.75
CA MET A 34 -9.83 -3.97 3.39
C MET A 34 -10.11 -4.29 4.86
N SER A 35 -9.83 -3.34 5.73
CA SER A 35 -10.15 -3.42 7.16
C SER A 35 -11.32 -2.50 7.49
N ASP A 36 -12.44 -3.11 7.86
CA ASP A 36 -13.72 -2.41 8.08
C ASP A 36 -13.93 -2.10 9.58
N ASP A 37 -13.13 -2.71 10.45
CA ASP A 37 -13.20 -2.67 11.90
C ASP A 37 -11.79 -2.52 12.53
N GLU A 38 -11.71 -2.40 13.85
CA GLU A 38 -10.42 -2.21 14.56
C GLU A 38 -9.62 -3.51 14.70
N ALA A 39 -10.28 -4.67 14.80
CA ALA A 39 -9.60 -5.95 14.92
C ALA A 39 -8.91 -6.34 13.60
N SER A 40 -9.58 -6.13 12.47
CA SER A 40 -8.96 -6.35 11.15
C SER A 40 -7.76 -5.43 10.90
N ARG A 41 -7.79 -4.18 11.42
CA ARG A 41 -6.64 -3.28 11.39
C ARG A 41 -5.48 -3.79 12.22
N ALA A 42 -5.73 -4.22 13.45
CA ALA A 42 -4.71 -4.78 14.33
C ALA A 42 -4.05 -6.04 13.71
N GLU A 43 -4.85 -6.92 13.10
CA GLU A 43 -4.34 -8.10 12.39
C GLU A 43 -3.42 -7.72 11.22
N MET A 44 -3.81 -6.73 10.42
CA MET A 44 -3.03 -6.27 9.28
C MET A 44 -1.73 -5.61 9.72
N VAL A 45 -1.75 -4.77 10.77
CA VAL A 45 -0.53 -4.20 11.35
C VAL A 45 0.42 -5.31 11.81
N ALA A 46 -0.08 -6.28 12.57
CA ALA A 46 0.74 -7.41 13.03
C ALA A 46 1.29 -8.25 11.87
N ALA A 47 0.54 -8.42 10.78
CA ALA A 47 1.03 -9.08 9.57
C ALA A 47 2.15 -8.29 8.88
N GLY A 48 2.01 -6.96 8.80
CA GLY A 48 3.03 -6.05 8.30
C GLY A 48 4.32 -6.14 9.12
N GLU A 49 4.22 -6.10 10.45
CA GLU A 49 5.37 -6.22 11.36
C GLU A 49 6.10 -7.55 11.20
N ARG A 50 5.37 -8.67 11.10
CA ARG A 50 5.97 -9.98 10.83
C ARG A 50 6.69 -10.01 9.48
N ALA A 51 6.09 -9.45 8.44
CA ALA A 51 6.70 -9.37 7.12
C ALA A 51 7.95 -8.47 7.10
N ALA A 52 7.96 -7.39 7.87
CA ALA A 52 9.13 -6.52 8.03
C ALA A 52 10.27 -7.23 8.79
N ALA A 53 9.95 -7.93 9.89
CA ALA A 53 10.92 -8.73 10.64
C ALA A 53 11.51 -9.88 9.79
N ALA A 54 10.72 -10.44 8.87
CA ALA A 54 11.16 -11.46 7.92
C ALA A 54 11.92 -10.89 6.70
N GLY A 55 12.10 -9.56 6.60
CA GLY A 55 12.80 -8.93 5.47
C GLY A 55 12.04 -9.00 4.14
N ILE A 56 10.71 -9.13 4.18
CA ILE A 56 9.87 -9.17 2.97
C ILE A 56 9.53 -7.75 2.52
N VAL A 57 9.19 -6.88 3.47
CA VAL A 57 8.78 -5.49 3.22
C VAL A 57 9.45 -4.53 4.20
N VAL A 58 9.40 -3.23 3.90
CA VAL A 58 9.85 -2.14 4.78
C VAL A 58 8.79 -1.06 4.90
N GLY A 59 8.70 -0.50 6.11
CA GLY A 59 7.75 0.57 6.44
C GLY A 59 6.29 0.23 6.13
N PRO A 60 5.71 -0.87 6.64
CA PRO A 60 4.29 -1.15 6.50
C PRO A 60 3.44 -0.15 7.30
N TYR A 61 2.37 0.38 6.70
CA TYR A 61 1.41 1.28 7.35
C TYR A 61 0.03 1.23 6.70
N LEU A 62 -0.99 1.62 7.47
CA LEU A 62 -2.37 1.68 7.01
C LEU A 62 -2.67 3.00 6.29
N ILE A 63 -3.49 2.92 5.25
CA ILE A 63 -3.96 4.04 4.44
C ILE A 63 -5.46 3.96 4.25
N ASP A 64 -6.11 5.13 4.20
CA ASP A 64 -7.52 5.21 3.86
C ASP A 64 -7.71 4.86 2.38
N ALA A 65 -8.66 3.98 2.10
CA ALA A 65 -9.06 3.60 0.76
C ALA A 65 -10.59 3.58 0.63
N ALA A 66 -11.07 3.67 -0.60
CA ALA A 66 -12.48 3.52 -0.93
C ALA A 66 -12.65 2.62 -2.15
N VAL A 67 -13.77 1.91 -2.21
CA VAL A 67 -14.19 1.21 -3.43
C VAL A 67 -14.92 2.21 -4.33
N SER A 68 -14.47 2.34 -5.57
CA SER A 68 -15.11 3.14 -6.61
C SER A 68 -15.41 2.23 -7.80
N GLY A 69 -16.67 1.80 -7.92
CA GLY A 69 -17.08 0.76 -8.86
C GLY A 69 -16.48 -0.59 -8.46
N GLU A 70 -15.69 -1.19 -9.36
CA GLU A 70 -14.99 -2.47 -9.13
C GLU A 70 -13.53 -2.28 -8.66
N HIS A 71 -13.08 -1.04 -8.47
CA HIS A 71 -11.68 -0.73 -8.16
C HIS A 71 -11.48 -0.12 -6.78
N ILE A 72 -10.37 -0.48 -6.13
CA ILE A 72 -9.91 0.14 -4.89
C ILE A 72 -9.08 1.38 -5.23
N ARG A 73 -9.38 2.50 -4.56
CA ARG A 73 -8.67 3.77 -4.71
C ARG A 73 -8.17 4.26 -3.36
N ALA A 74 -6.88 4.57 -3.27
CA ALA A 74 -6.31 5.24 -2.09
C ALA A 74 -6.74 6.71 -2.04
N ASP A 75 -7.14 7.18 -0.86
CA ASP A 75 -7.81 8.48 -0.69
C ASP A 75 -6.87 9.70 -0.77
N ARG A 76 -5.56 9.55 -0.52
CA ARG A 76 -4.64 10.71 -0.37
C ARG A 76 -3.50 10.78 -1.39
N LEU A 77 -3.30 11.99 -1.94
CA LEU A 77 -2.30 12.42 -2.93
C LEU A 77 -0.82 12.09 -2.58
N ARG A 78 -0.46 11.94 -1.29
CA ARG A 78 0.91 11.51 -0.89
C ARG A 78 1.26 10.09 -1.37
N GLU A 79 0.25 9.25 -1.57
CA GLU A 79 0.42 7.89 -2.10
C GLU A 79 0.57 7.86 -3.61
N ARG A 80 -0.10 8.78 -4.34
CA ARG A 80 0.15 9.00 -5.77
C ARG A 80 1.61 9.41 -6.03
N ILE A 81 2.21 10.18 -5.12
CA ILE A 81 3.62 10.61 -5.21
C ILE A 81 4.58 9.46 -4.86
N ARG A 82 4.23 8.56 -3.94
CA ARG A 82 5.03 7.35 -3.65
C ARG A 82 4.92 6.28 -4.75
N ALA A 83 3.77 6.16 -5.39
CA ALA A 83 3.57 5.28 -6.55
C ALA A 83 4.36 5.72 -7.81
N ALA A 84 4.82 6.98 -7.85
CA ALA A 84 5.71 7.49 -8.90
C ALA A 84 7.19 7.07 -8.75
N GLY A 85 7.55 6.41 -7.64
CA GLY A 85 8.91 5.94 -7.39
C GLY A 85 9.88 7.03 -6.87
N PRO A 86 11.07 6.64 -6.38
CA PRO A 86 12.03 7.57 -5.81
C PRO A 86 12.61 8.52 -6.87
N THR A 87 12.89 9.78 -6.49
CA THR A 87 13.76 10.72 -7.22
C THR A 87 15.23 10.27 -7.15
N ALA A 88 15.50 9.02 -7.50
CA ALA A 88 16.83 8.48 -7.69
C ALA A 88 16.87 7.86 -9.09
N GLY A 89 16.88 8.75 -10.09
CA GLY A 89 16.85 8.43 -11.51
C GLY A 89 16.33 9.64 -12.28
N SER A 90 17.27 10.44 -12.78
CA SER A 90 17.13 11.59 -13.69
C SER A 90 15.75 11.89 -14.30
N GLU A 91 15.32 13.15 -14.10
CA GLU A 91 14.35 13.95 -14.88
C GLU A 91 13.09 13.26 -15.40
N GLN A 92 11.93 13.68 -14.86
CA GLN A 92 10.78 13.93 -15.72
C GLN A 92 10.18 15.31 -15.42
N SER A 93 10.32 16.18 -16.41
CA SER A 93 9.71 17.49 -16.51
C SER A 93 8.18 17.38 -16.38
N LEU A 94 7.62 18.09 -15.40
CA LEU A 94 6.20 18.42 -15.37
C LEU A 94 5.84 19.21 -16.64
N LYS A 95 5.05 18.62 -17.54
CA LYS A 95 4.32 19.33 -18.59
C LYS A 95 2.89 18.81 -18.68
N TYR A 96 1.97 19.55 -18.10
CA TYR A 96 0.54 19.67 -18.40
C TYR A 96 0.20 21.08 -17.88
N VAL A 97 -0.03 22.15 -18.66
CA VAL A 97 -1.01 22.39 -19.74
C VAL A 97 -2.33 21.68 -19.50
#